data_AF-A0A5D2S230-F1
#
_entry.id   AF-A0A5D2S230-F1
#
_cell.length_a   1.000
_cell.length_b   1.000
_cell.length_c   1.000
_cell.angle_alpha   90.00
_cell.angle_beta   90.00
_cell.angle_gamma   90.00
#
_symmetry.space_group_name_H-M   'P 1'
#
loop_
_entity.id
_entity.type
_entity.pdbx_description
1 polymer ?
#
loop_
_entity_poly.entity_id
_entity_poly.type
_entity_poly.pdbx_seq_one_letter_code
_entity_poly.pdbx_strand_id
1 'polypeptide(L)'
;MALGDVSVYVVGKDEYDEFALAEVIFVITLAVKDVCGKLPTERLFLDKYRRICLSLDEIIWKGYLENTDKDRIRRLVRLKPPTEF
;
A
#
# COMPACT_ATOMS: atom_id res chain seq x y z
N MET A 1 -1.13 11.55 -4.43
CA MET A 1 -0.46 12.05 -3.21
C MET A 1 1.04 11.93 -3.38
N ALA A 2 1.79 13.03 -3.22
CA ALA A 2 3.24 13.00 -3.27
C ALA A 2 3.82 12.42 -1.97
N LEU A 3 4.80 11.53 -2.09
CA LEU A 3 5.44 10.83 -0.99
C LEU A 3 6.94 10.72 -1.28
N GLY A 4 7.73 11.71 -0.85
CA GLY A 4 9.15 11.79 -1.23
C GLY A 4 9.30 11.96 -2.75
N ASP A 5 10.10 11.10 -3.38
CA ASP A 5 10.34 11.14 -4.84
C ASP A 5 9.26 10.39 -5.65
N VAL A 6 8.30 9.74 -4.99
CA VAL A 6 7.24 8.96 -5.65
C VAL A 6 5.87 9.61 -5.48
N SER A 7 4.96 9.34 -6.41
CA SER A 7 3.56 9.78 -6.33
C SER A 7 2.63 8.57 -6.33
N VAL A 8 1.74 8.52 -5.34
CA VAL A 8 0.71 7.48 -5.21
C VAL A 8 -0.59 7.98 -5.84
N TYR A 9 -1.21 7.15 -6.67
CA TYR A 9 -2.51 7.40 -7.28
C TYR A 9 -3.41 6.20 -7.01
N VAL A 10 -4.69 6.47 -6.77
CA VAL A 10 -5.74 5.45 -6.68
C VAL A 10 -6.80 5.82 -7.70
N VAL A 11 -7.26 4.83 -8.46
CA VAL A 11 -8.19 5.04 -9.57
C VAL A 11 -9.43 4.21 -9.31
N GLY A 12 -10.57 4.87 -9.14
CA GLY A 12 -11.89 4.24 -9.09
C GLY A 12 -12.44 3.98 -10.49
N LYS A 13 -13.42 3.09 -10.60
CA LYS A 13 -14.15 2.80 -11.83
C LYS A 13 -15.60 3.25 -11.65
N ASP A 14 -16.19 3.82 -12.70
CA ASP A 14 -17.60 4.27 -12.73
C ASP A 14 -17.90 5.25 -11.57
N GLU A 15 -19.00 5.05 -10.86
CA GLU A 15 -19.29 5.76 -9.62
C GLU A 15 -18.54 5.11 -8.45
N TYR A 16 -17.75 5.92 -7.75
CA TYR A 16 -16.99 5.50 -6.59
C TYR A 16 -17.17 6.49 -5.43
N ASP A 17 -16.99 5.99 -4.22
CA ASP A 17 -16.97 6.83 -3.02
C ASP A 17 -15.61 7.53 -2.89
N GLU A 18 -15.60 8.86 -3.06
CA GLU A 18 -14.41 9.70 -2.92
C GLU A 18 -13.80 9.63 -1.52
N PHE A 19 -14.61 9.50 -0.47
CA PHE A 19 -14.11 9.37 0.90
C PHE A 19 -13.44 8.02 1.11
N ALA A 20 -14.01 6.94 0.55
CA ALA A 20 -13.38 5.63 0.58
C ALA A 20 -12.03 5.64 -0.16
N LEU A 21 -11.96 6.27 -1.34
CA LEU A 21 -10.69 6.43 -2.07
C LEU A 21 -9.66 7.26 -1.28
N ALA A 22 -10.11 8.31 -0.60
CA ALA A 22 -9.26 9.14 0.26
C ALA A 22 -8.69 8.35 1.45
N GLU A 23 -9.48 7.46 2.04
CA GLU A 23 -9.00 6.54 3.08
C GLU A 23 -7.99 5.54 2.51
N VAL A 24 -8.29 4.94 1.35
CA VAL A 24 -7.41 3.99 0.66
C VAL A 24 -6.05 4.61 0.36
N ILE A 25 -6.01 5.80 -0.25
CA ILE A 25 -4.74 6.46 -0.58
C ILE A 25 -3.95 6.82 0.69
N PHE A 26 -4.63 7.16 1.79
CA PHE A 26 -4.00 7.42 3.07
C PHE A 26 -3.36 6.16 3.67
N VAL A 27 -4.09 5.04 3.71
CA VAL A 27 -3.59 3.75 4.22
C VAL A 27 -2.41 3.25 3.38
N ILE A 28 -2.50 3.33 2.04
CA ILE A 28 -1.39 2.98 1.14
C ILE A 28 -0.16 3.84 1.44
N THR A 29 -0.33 5.15 1.56
CA THR A 29 0.78 6.08 1.84
C THR A 29 1.45 5.74 3.17
N LEU A 30 0.67 5.43 4.21
CA LEU A 30 1.21 5.00 5.50
C LEU A 30 1.95 3.67 5.41
N ALA A 31 1.41 2.69 4.67
CA ALA A 31 2.05 1.40 4.48
C ALA A 31 3.38 1.52 3.74
N VAL A 32 3.44 2.30 2.66
CA VAL A 32 4.69 2.57 1.92
C VAL A 32 5.71 3.25 2.82
N LYS A 33 5.32 4.30 3.54
CA LYS A 33 6.21 5.01 4.49
C LYS A 33 6.73 4.07 5.58
N ASP A 34 5.90 3.15 6.06
CA ASP A 34 6.29 2.18 7.08
C ASP A 34 7.28 1.14 6.58
N VAL A 35 7.05 0.58 5.39
CA VAL A 35 7.95 -0.39 4.76
C VAL A 35 9.31 0.25 4.44
N CYS A 36 9.32 1.51 4.02
CA CYS A 36 10.55 2.26 3.75
C CYS A 36 11.23 2.79 5.02
N GLY A 37 10.50 2.96 6.13
CA GLY A 37 10.99 3.49 7.42
C GLY A 37 11.34 4.99 7.41
N LYS A 38 11.25 5.65 6.25
CA LYS A 38 11.50 7.09 6.01
C LYS A 38 10.75 7.52 4.74
N LEU A 39 10.84 8.80 4.38
CA LEU A 39 10.32 9.26 3.09
C LEU A 39 11.01 8.47 1.96
N PRO A 40 10.25 7.83 1.06
CA PRO A 40 10.80 7.01 0.00
C PRO A 40 11.47 7.86 -1.07
N THR A 41 12.70 7.47 -1.42
CA THR A 41 13.31 7.83 -2.70
C THR A 41 12.95 6.76 -3.72
N GLU A 42 13.08 7.05 -5.02
CA GLU A 42 12.80 6.08 -6.09
C GLU A 42 13.57 4.76 -5.87
N ARG A 43 14.88 4.86 -5.58
CA ARG A 43 15.73 3.69 -5.29
C ARG A 43 15.24 2.89 -4.09
N LEU A 44 14.93 3.55 -2.97
CA LEU A 44 14.47 2.86 -1.76
C LEU A 44 13.11 2.19 -1.97
N PHE A 45 12.23 2.84 -2.73
CA PHE A 45 10.93 2.27 -3.09
C PHE A 45 11.13 0.97 -3.89
N LEU A 46 11.99 0.98 -4.89
CA LEU A 46 12.32 -0.20 -5.71
C LEU A 46 12.99 -1.31 -4.88
N ASP A 47 13.92 -0.96 -3.99
CA ASP A 47 14.56 -1.92 -3.07
C ASP A 47 13.55 -2.62 -2.14
N LYS A 48 12.40 -1.98 -1.89
CA LYS A 48 11.32 -2.51 -1.03
C LYS A 48 10.07 -2.93 -1.82
N TYR A 49 10.10 -2.87 -3.15
CA TYR A 49 8.93 -3.02 -4.03
C TYR A 49 8.11 -4.26 -3.67
N ARG A 50 8.78 -5.39 -3.53
CA ARG A 50 8.12 -6.66 -3.18
C ARG A 50 7.28 -6.57 -1.91
N ARG A 51 7.83 -5.97 -0.85
CA ARG A 51 7.14 -5.85 0.44
C ARG A 51 6.03 -4.81 0.39
N ILE A 52 6.18 -3.81 -0.47
CA ILE A 52 5.11 -2.85 -0.78
C ILE A 52 3.96 -3.57 -1.48
N CYS A 53 4.21 -4.37 -2.52
CA CYS A 53 3.18 -5.18 -3.20
C CYS A 53 2.43 -6.08 -2.22
N LEU A 54 3.15 -6.80 -1.36
CA LEU A 54 2.52 -7.62 -0.33
C LEU A 54 1.62 -6.81 0.60
N SER A 55 2.02 -5.58 0.95
CA SER A 55 1.19 -4.69 1.77
C SER A 55 -0.04 -4.20 1.02
N LEU A 56 0.10 -3.90 -0.29
CA LEU A 56 -1.01 -3.51 -1.15
C LEU A 56 -2.05 -4.62 -1.28
N ASP A 57 -1.63 -5.88 -1.43
CA ASP A 57 -2.55 -7.03 -1.52
C ASP A 57 -3.37 -7.22 -0.24
N GLU A 58 -2.82 -6.86 0.92
CA GLU A 58 -3.58 -6.90 2.18
C GLU A 58 -4.53 -5.70 2.31
N ILE A 59 -4.19 -4.54 1.74
CA ILE A 59 -5.05 -3.35 1.81
C ILE A 59 -6.20 -3.49 0.82
N ILE A 60 -5.90 -3.87 -0.42
CA ILE A 60 -6.87 -4.00 -1.50
C ILE A 60 -6.79 -5.40 -2.11
N TRP A 61 -7.92 -6.09 -2.15
CA TRP A 61 -8.05 -7.36 -2.84
C TRP A 61 -9.15 -7.30 -3.88
N LYS A 62 -8.80 -7.56 -5.15
CA LYS A 62 -9.75 -7.56 -6.29
C LYS A 62 -10.64 -6.29 -6.37
N GLY A 63 -10.12 -5.14 -5.96
CA GLY A 63 -10.84 -3.87 -5.97
C GLY A 63 -11.63 -3.55 -4.70
N TYR A 64 -11.62 -4.44 -3.70
CA TYR A 64 -12.25 -4.22 -2.40
C TYR A 64 -11.20 -3.82 -1.35
N LEU A 65 -11.55 -2.86 -0.50
CA LEU A 65 -10.75 -2.50 0.68
C LEU A 65 -10.93 -3.57 1.75
N GLU A 66 -9.87 -4.29 2.07
CA GLU A 66 -9.89 -5.42 3.00
C GLU A 66 -9.39 -5.03 4.39
N ASN A 67 -8.25 -4.34 4.46
CA ASN A 67 -7.60 -3.99 5.72
C ASN A 67 -7.11 -2.55 5.73
N THR A 68 -7.48 -1.81 6.76
CA THR A 68 -6.98 -0.45 7.03
C THR A 68 -6.07 -0.40 8.26
N ASP A 69 -6.16 -1.40 9.14
CA ASP A 69 -5.33 -1.49 10.35
C ASP A 69 -3.89 -1.88 10.04
N LYS A 70 -2.97 -0.99 10.41
CA LYS A 70 -1.54 -1.11 10.14
C LYS A 70 -0.93 -2.38 10.75
N ASP A 71 -1.27 -2.69 12.00
CA ASP A 71 -0.64 -3.80 12.71
C ASP A 71 -1.16 -5.14 12.20
N ARG A 72 -2.41 -5.21 11.76
CA ARG A 72 -2.98 -6.34 11.04
C ARG A 72 -2.28 -6.57 9.71
N ILE A 73 -2.15 -5.52 8.87
CA ILE A 73 -1.44 -5.60 7.57
C ILE A 73 -0.01 -6.14 7.78
N ARG A 74 0.73 -5.58 8.74
CA ARG A 74 2.11 -6.02 9.05
C ARG A 74 2.22 -7.48 9.45
N ARG A 75 1.23 -8.02 10.19
CA ARG A 75 1.20 -9.43 10.57
C ARG A 75 0.96 -10.31 9.35
N LEU A 76 -0.02 -9.95 8.51
CA LEU A 76 -0.39 -10.71 7.32
C LEU A 76 0.76 -10.76 6.29
N VAL A 77 1.44 -9.63 6.05
CA VAL A 77 2.62 -9.57 5.17
C VAL A 77 3.76 -10.50 5.63
N ARG A 78 3.93 -10.71 6.95
CA ARG A 78 4.96 -11.62 7.49
C ARG A 78 4.60 -13.10 7.34
N LEU A 79 3.32 -13.41 7.20
CA LEU A 79 2.83 -14.79 7.04
C LEU A 79 2.91 -15.26 5.58
N LYS A 80 2.96 -14.34 4.62
CA LYS A 80 3.07 -14.69 3.20
C LYS A 80 4.44 -15.30 2.87
N PRO A 81 4.48 -16.46 2.18
CA PRO A 81 5.73 -17.15 1.88
C PRO A 81 6.61 -16.36 0.89
N PRO A 82 7.94 -16.57 0.89
CA PRO A 82 8.88 -15.87 0.02
C PRO A 82 8.78 -16.22 -1.47
N THR A 83 7.77 -16.94 -1.97
CA THR A 83 7.87 -17.61 -3.28
C THR A 83 6.65 -17.59 -4.19
N GLU A 84 5.58 -16.87 -3.88
CA GLU A 84 4.47 -16.74 -4.85
C GLU A 84 4.49 -15.34 -5.44
N PHE A 85 5.16 -15.17 -6.59
CA PHE A 85 4.85 -14.23 -7.69
C PHE A 85 5.76 -14.53 -8.88
#